data_AF-A0A7K6JKV8-F1
#
_entry.id   AF-A0A7K6JKV8-F1
#
_cell.length_a   1.000
_cell.length_b   1.000
_cell.length_c   1.000
_cell.angle_alpha   90.00
_cell.angle_beta   90.00
_cell.angle_gamma   90.00
#
_symmetry.space_group_name_H-M   'P 1'
#
loop_
_entity.id
_entity.type
_entity.pdbx_description
1 polymer ?
#
loop_
_entity_poly.entity_id
_entity_poly.type
_entity_poly.pdbx_seq_one_letter_code
_entity_poly.pdbx_strand_id
1 'polypeptide(L)'
;GSSLQCYSCTSQLSNSKCLTKTECGEKDMCKTDVIRVVGLFSIISKGCDSSCDTSYQDFNVGNRNISCCSSDLCNVNAAGSVRSSYGLAGGIAAGVLWTVLNNK
;
A
#
# COMPACT_ATOMS: atom_id res chain seq x y z
N GLY A 1 -12.29 -1.19 -21.65
CA GLY A 1 -12.07 -1.51 -20.23
C GLY A 1 -11.00 -0.59 -19.70
N SER A 2 -11.10 -0.13 -18.45
CA SER A 2 -9.99 0.61 -17.84
C SER A 2 -8.82 -0.35 -17.60
N SER A 3 -7.62 0.04 -18.03
CA SER A 3 -6.38 -0.65 -17.67
C SER A 3 -5.91 -0.12 -16.31
N LEU A 4 -5.58 -1.04 -15.41
CA LEU A 4 -5.06 -0.73 -14.07
C LEU A 4 -3.72 0.00 -14.20
N GLN A 5 -3.55 1.14 -13.54
CA GLN A 5 -2.26 1.82 -13.42
C GLN A 5 -1.56 1.46 -12.11
N CYS A 6 -0.28 1.12 -12.17
CA CYS A 6 0.55 0.82 -10.99
C CYS A 6 1.84 1.64 -11.01
N TYR A 7 2.50 1.72 -9.86
CA TYR A 7 3.91 2.12 -9.82
C TYR A 7 4.82 0.94 -10.17
N SER A 8 5.93 1.21 -10.84
CA SER A 8 6.92 0.25 -11.28
C SER A 8 8.33 0.75 -10.98
N CYS A 9 9.19 -0.14 -10.51
CA CYS A 9 10.63 0.10 -10.40
C CYS A 9 11.36 -1.21 -10.13
N THR A 10 12.66 -1.23 -10.41
CA THR A 10 13.53 -2.37 -10.11
C THR A 10 14.62 -1.93 -9.14
N SER A 11 14.74 -2.66 -8.04
CA SER A 11 15.86 -2.57 -7.10
C SER A 11 16.19 -1.17 -6.58
N GLN A 12 15.17 -0.42 -6.15
CA GLN A 12 15.34 0.92 -5.60
C GLN A 12 15.52 0.91 -4.09
N LEU A 13 16.43 1.76 -3.58
CA LEU A 13 16.70 1.90 -2.15
C LEU A 13 15.69 2.81 -1.43
N SER A 14 14.89 3.57 -2.18
CA SER A 14 13.91 4.52 -1.63
C SER A 14 12.61 4.44 -2.40
N ASN A 15 11.49 4.51 -1.67
CA ASN A 15 10.16 4.56 -2.26
C ASN A 15 9.96 5.79 -3.17
N SER A 16 10.60 6.92 -2.85
CA SER A 16 10.53 8.13 -3.68
C SER A 16 11.10 7.94 -5.08
N LYS A 17 12.06 7.01 -5.25
CA LYS A 17 12.63 6.63 -6.55
C LYS A 17 11.83 5.51 -7.24
N CYS A 18 10.74 5.07 -6.64
CA CYS A 18 9.93 3.94 -7.08
C CYS A 18 8.47 4.39 -7.39
N LEU A 19 8.32 5.56 -8.01
CA LEU A 19 7.04 6.19 -8.34
C LEU A 19 6.83 6.35 -9.86
N THR A 20 7.49 5.53 -10.68
CA THR A 20 7.25 5.51 -12.13
C THR A 20 5.92 4.83 -12.41
N LYS A 21 4.98 5.53 -13.06
CA LYS A 21 3.67 4.95 -13.43
C LYS A 21 3.81 4.01 -14.62
N THR A 22 3.02 2.95 -14.64
CA THR A 22 2.92 1.99 -15.75
C THR A 22 1.48 1.49 -15.88
N GLU A 23 1.08 1.13 -17.09
CA GLU A 23 -0.20 0.48 -17.37
C GLU A 23 -0.04 -1.04 -17.30
N CYS A 24 -0.98 -1.70 -16.64
CA CYS A 24 -1.00 -3.15 -16.46
C CYS A 24 -2.08 -3.83 -17.33
N GLY A 25 -1.93 -5.13 -17.53
CA GLY A 25 -2.94 -5.94 -18.22
C GLY A 25 -4.24 -6.07 -17.42
N GLU A 26 -5.31 -6.53 -18.09
CA GLU A 26 -6.66 -6.64 -17.48
C GLU A 26 -6.72 -7.57 -16.26
N LYS A 27 -5.81 -8.54 -16.16
CA LYS A 27 -5.74 -9.53 -15.08
C LYS A 27 -4.61 -9.27 -14.09
N ASP A 28 -3.85 -8.21 -14.30
CA ASP A 28 -2.70 -7.91 -13.47
C ASP A 28 -3.12 -7.20 -12.18
N MET A 29 -2.29 -7.33 -11.15
CA MET A 29 -2.39 -6.60 -9.90
C MET A 29 -1.11 -5.79 -9.67
N CYS A 30 -1.23 -4.70 -8.92
CA CYS A 30 -0.05 -3.96 -8.48
C CYS A 30 0.68 -4.77 -7.40
N LYS A 31 1.95 -5.07 -7.66
CA LYS A 31 2.86 -5.75 -6.75
C LYS A 31 3.85 -4.77 -6.13
N THR A 32 4.17 -4.99 -4.86
CA THR A 32 5.36 -4.43 -4.21
C THR A 32 6.10 -5.56 -3.51
N ASP A 33 7.38 -5.68 -3.80
CA ASP A 33 8.31 -6.62 -3.17
C ASP A 33 9.38 -5.82 -2.44
N VAL A 34 9.48 -6.00 -1.13
CA VAL A 34 10.47 -5.32 -0.29
C VAL A 34 11.34 -6.36 0.37
N ILE A 35 12.64 -6.34 0.08
CA ILE A 35 13.65 -7.18 0.73
C ILE A 35 14.46 -6.28 1.65
N ARG A 36 14.49 -6.58 2.94
CA ARG A 36 15.30 -5.87 3.94
C ARG A 36 16.41 -6.80 4.41
N VAL A 37 17.64 -6.31 4.37
CA VAL A 37 18.79 -6.97 4.98
C VAL A 37 19.08 -6.26 6.30
N VAL A 38 19.08 -6.99 7.42
CA VAL A 38 19.28 -6.40 8.75
C VAL A 38 20.61 -5.66 8.81
N GLY A 39 20.59 -4.39 9.18
CA GLY A 39 21.79 -3.56 9.36
C GLY A 39 22.47 -3.07 8.08
N LEU A 40 21.94 -3.38 6.88
CA LEU A 40 22.56 -3.01 5.60
C LEU A 40 21.68 -2.09 4.76
N PHE A 41 20.67 -2.63 4.08
CA PHE A 41 19.84 -1.88 3.13
C PHE A 41 18.48 -2.55 2.92
N SER A 42 17.54 -1.78 2.39
CA SER A 42 16.26 -2.28 1.89
C SER A 42 16.16 -2.06 0.38
N ILE A 43 15.75 -3.09 -0.34
CA ILE A 43 15.52 -3.07 -1.79
C ILE A 43 14.03 -3.14 -2.03
N ILE A 44 13.52 -2.25 -2.89
CA ILE A 44 12.12 -2.14 -3.27
C ILE A 44 12.00 -2.41 -4.77
N SER A 45 11.09 -3.30 -5.14
CA SER A 45 10.66 -3.54 -6.51
C SER A 45 9.15 -3.44 -6.60
N LYS A 46 8.63 -2.81 -7.65
CA LYS A 46 7.19 -2.65 -7.90
C LYS A 46 6.88 -2.97 -9.35
N GLY A 47 5.65 -3.38 -9.63
CA GLY A 47 5.20 -3.61 -11.00
C GLY A 47 3.82 -4.24 -11.08
N CYS A 48 3.51 -4.79 -12.24
CA CYS A 48 2.29 -5.54 -12.53
C CYS A 48 2.58 -7.04 -12.44
N ASP A 49 1.69 -7.82 -11.81
CA ASP A 49 1.79 -9.28 -11.73
C ASP A 49 0.39 -9.89 -11.66
N SER A 50 0.04 -10.75 -12.62
CA SER A 50 -1.25 -11.47 -12.67
C SER A 50 -1.35 -12.63 -11.68
N SER A 51 -0.21 -13.05 -11.13
CA SER A 51 -0.07 -14.11 -10.12
C SER A 51 0.44 -13.55 -8.79
N CYS A 52 0.08 -12.31 -8.48
CA CYS A 52 0.57 -11.66 -7.26
C CYS A 52 -0.04 -12.31 -6.01
N ASP A 53 0.80 -12.99 -5.22
CA ASP A 53 0.46 -13.51 -3.90
C ASP A 53 1.15 -12.72 -2.78
N THR A 54 0.35 -12.29 -1.80
CA THR A 54 0.86 -11.59 -0.62
C THR A 54 1.60 -12.57 0.27
N SER A 55 2.85 -12.27 0.64
CA SER A 55 3.68 -13.17 1.43
C SER A 55 4.68 -12.39 2.28
N TYR A 56 4.85 -12.82 3.52
CA TYR A 56 5.88 -12.32 4.42
C TYR A 56 6.82 -13.47 4.78
N GLN A 57 8.11 -13.25 4.63
CA GLN A 57 9.16 -14.20 5.00
C GLN A 57 10.17 -13.50 5.88
N ASP A 58 10.44 -14.08 7.04
CA ASP A 58 11.45 -13.62 7.96
C ASP A 58 12.64 -14.58 7.92
N PHE A 59 13.82 -14.03 7.65
CA PHE A 59 15.08 -14.73 7.64
C PHE A 59 15.93 -14.19 8.80
N ASN A 60 16.79 -15.02 9.39
CA ASN A 60 17.67 -14.57 10.48
C ASN A 60 18.50 -13.31 10.09
N VAL A 61 18.79 -13.16 8.79
CA VAL A 61 19.59 -12.07 8.21
C VAL A 61 18.76 -10.95 7.53
N GLY A 62 17.44 -11.01 7.53
CA GLY A 62 16.60 -10.10 6.75
C GLY A 62 15.14 -10.50 6.67
N ASN A 63 14.30 -9.71 6.01
CA ASN A 63 12.93 -10.13 5.70
C ASN A 63 12.55 -9.77 4.27
N ARG A 64 11.56 -10.46 3.74
CA ARG A 64 10.94 -10.17 2.46
C ARG A 64 9.45 -10.01 2.66
N ASN A 65 8.89 -8.93 2.12
CA ASN A 65 7.47 -8.67 2.17
C ASN A 65 6.93 -8.36 0.78
N ILE A 66 5.99 -9.19 0.32
CA ILE A 66 5.29 -9.05 -0.94
C ILE A 66 3.85 -8.63 -0.63
N SER A 67 3.40 -7.52 -1.21
CA SER A 67 2.02 -7.02 -1.08
C SER A 67 1.39 -6.81 -2.45
N CYS A 68 0.12 -7.17 -2.57
CA CYS A 68 -0.66 -7.10 -3.81
C CYS A 68 -1.92 -6.24 -3.64
N CYS A 69 -2.29 -5.46 -4.65
CA CYS A 69 -3.52 -4.66 -4.64
C CYS A 69 -4.03 -4.39 -6.07
N SER A 70 -5.33 -4.11 -6.22
CA SER A 70 -6.03 -4.06 -7.54
C SER A 70 -6.69 -2.71 -7.84
N SER A 71 -6.21 -1.63 -7.27
CA SER A 71 -6.73 -0.27 -7.51
C SER A 71 -5.63 0.62 -8.09
N ASP A 72 -5.99 1.63 -8.86
CA ASP A 72 -5.01 2.51 -9.50
C ASP A 72 -4.04 3.13 -8.48
N LEU A 73 -2.75 2.98 -8.76
CA LEU A 73 -1.64 3.52 -7.97
C LEU A 73 -1.65 3.07 -6.49
N CYS A 74 -2.33 1.97 -6.17
CA CYS A 74 -2.48 1.48 -4.80
C CYS A 74 -1.14 1.10 -4.15
N ASN A 75 -0.14 0.73 -4.96
CA ASN A 75 1.19 0.38 -4.51
C ASN A 75 2.10 1.61 -4.30
N VAL A 76 1.56 2.76 -3.88
CA VAL A 76 2.33 3.98 -3.58
C VAL A 76 3.31 3.81 -2.41
N ASN A 77 2.95 2.96 -1.46
CA ASN A 77 3.72 2.71 -0.24
C ASN A 77 4.67 1.54 -0.44
N ALA A 78 5.86 1.59 0.16
CA ALA A 78 6.67 0.39 0.33
C ALA A 78 5.88 -0.60 1.20
N ALA A 79 6.01 -1.92 0.98
CA ALA A 79 5.21 -2.95 1.66
C ALA A 79 5.27 -2.93 3.21
N GLY A 80 6.03 -2.02 3.84
CA GLY A 80 6.11 -1.86 5.30
C GLY A 80 5.52 -0.57 5.87
N SER A 81 4.76 0.24 5.15
CA SER A 81 4.00 1.34 5.77
C SER A 81 2.54 0.92 5.99
N VAL A 82 2.26 0.35 7.17
CA VAL A 82 0.96 0.55 7.84
C VAL A 82 0.82 2.05 8.11
N ARG A 83 0.47 2.82 7.08
CA ARG A 83 -0.10 4.14 7.30
C ARG A 83 -1.58 3.89 7.47
N SER A 84 -2.00 3.87 8.73
CA SER A 84 -3.39 3.89 9.14
C SER A 84 -4.13 4.88 8.23
N SER A 85 -4.97 4.34 7.34
CA SER A 85 -5.90 5.16 6.60
C SER A 85 -6.88 5.69 7.64
N TYR A 86 -6.75 6.95 8.02
CA TYR A 86 -7.85 7.70 8.62
C TYR A 86 -8.90 7.94 7.52
N GLY A 87 -9.48 6.85 7.03
CA GLY A 87 -10.69 6.83 6.23
C GLY A 87 -11.88 6.74 7.17
N LEU A 88 -12.18 7.83 7.87
CA LEU A 88 -13.51 8.04 8.43
C LEU A 88 -14.18 9.14 7.61
N ALA A 89 -14.73 8.72 6.48
CA ALA A 89 -16.00 9.26 6.03
C ALA A 89 -17.06 8.80 7.04
N GLY A 90 -17.49 9.70 7.92
CA GLY A 90 -18.57 9.49 8.88
C GLY A 90 -19.26 10.83 9.12
N GLY A 91 -20.51 10.92 8.66
CA GLY A 91 -21.26 12.16 8.54
C GLY A 91 -21.51 12.91 9.85
N ILE A 92 -21.96 14.15 9.66
CA ILE A 92 -22.36 15.10 10.70
C ILE A 92 -23.46 14.49 11.56
N ALA A 93 -23.15 14.09 12.79
CA ALA A 93 -24.16 13.88 13.84
C ALA A 93 -24.41 15.22 14.54
N ALA A 94 -25.08 16.15 13.85
CA ALA A 94 -25.66 17.32 14.49
C ALA A 94 -26.99 16.88 15.13
N GLY A 95 -27.07 16.94 16.46
CA GLY A 95 -28.35 16.98 17.16
C GLY A 95 -28.63 15.87 18.19
N VAL A 96 -27.82 15.76 19.25
CA VAL A 96 -28.30 15.16 20.53
C VAL A 96 -27.73 15.89 21.76
N LEU A 97 -27.38 17.17 21.67
CA LEU A 97 -26.90 17.94 22.84
C LEU A 97 -28.00 18.80 23.49
N TRP A 98 -29.22 18.84 22.95
CA TRP A 98 -30.31 19.68 23.47
C TRP A 98 -31.20 19.03 24.53
N THR A 99 -31.11 17.73 24.77
CA THR A 99 -32.00 17.06 25.75
C THR A 99 -31.49 17.11 27.20
N VAL A 100 -30.26 17.58 27.44
CA VAL A 100 -29.66 17.59 28.80
C VAL A 100 -29.78 18.95 29.50
N LEU A 101 -30.06 20.03 28.77
CA LEU A 101 -30.08 21.40 29.33
C LEU A 101 -31.44 21.88 29.84
N ASN A 102 -32.51 21.09 29.72
CA ASN A 102 -33.86 21.47 30.17
C ASN A 102 -34.40 20.67 31.37
N ASN A 103 -33.54 19.98 32.10
CA ASN A 103 -33.90 19.40 33.40
C ASN A 103 -33.00 19.96 34.49
N LYS A 104 -33.16 21.25 34.80
CA LYS A 104 -32.94 21.78 36.14
C LYS A 104 -33.67 23.11 36.33
#